data_AF-A0A920YIL0-F1
#
_entry.id   AF-A0A920YIL0-F1
#
_cell.length_a   1.000
_cell.length_b   1.000
_cell.length_c   1.000
_cell.angle_alpha   90.00
_cell.angle_beta   90.00
_cell.angle_gamma   90.00
#
_symmetry.space_group_name_H-M   'P 1'
#
loop_
_entity.id
_entity.type
_entity.pdbx_description
1 polymer ?
#
loop_
_entity_poly.entity_id
_entity_poly.type
_entity_poly.pdbx_seq_one_letter_code
_entity_poly.pdbx_strand_id
1 'polypeptide(L)'
;MPASTFSATPPTAYARRDGAGGRYRLARQCGLPGGAGEVNNALIWAALEAGALGAKLTGAGGGGSVFALARPGCEEELVEALRAAASEAGLEHARVWRAHVDRDGLQTETAD
;
A
#
# COMPACT_ATOMS: atom_id res chain seq x y z
N MET A 1 17.27 27.85 19.98
CA MET A 1 16.53 26.83 19.20
C MET A 1 15.13 27.39 18.93
N PRO A 2 14.53 27.19 17.74
CA PRO A 2 14.61 25.95 16.97
C PRO A 2 15.08 26.09 15.52
N ALA A 3 15.45 24.91 15.01
CA ALA A 3 15.87 24.62 13.66
C ALA A 3 14.81 25.00 12.62
N SER A 4 15.28 25.44 11.46
CA SER A 4 14.47 25.65 10.27
C SER A 4 13.65 24.41 9.95
N THR A 5 12.34 24.56 10.01
CA THR A 5 11.34 23.57 9.62
C THR A 5 11.54 23.23 8.15
N PHE A 6 11.92 21.99 7.85
CA PHE A 6 11.84 21.45 6.50
C PHE A 6 10.35 21.28 6.16
N SER A 7 9.81 22.21 5.37
CA SER A 7 8.46 22.12 4.80
C SER A 7 8.52 21.30 3.52
N ALA A 8 8.49 19.98 3.64
CA ALA A 8 8.07 19.14 2.52
C ALA A 8 6.55 19.08 2.51
N THR A 9 5.92 20.05 1.84
CA THR A 9 4.57 19.84 1.32
C THR A 9 4.75 18.98 0.07
N PRO A 10 4.47 17.67 0.08
CA PRO A 10 4.49 16.90 -1.16
C PRO A 10 3.46 17.50 -2.12
N PRO A 11 3.75 17.47 -3.43
CA PRO A 11 2.97 18.19 -4.42
C PRO A 11 1.51 17.74 -4.38
N THR A 12 0.64 18.73 -4.53
CA THR A 12 -0.82 18.74 -4.58
C THR A 12 -1.45 17.87 -5.68
N ALA A 13 -0.94 16.66 -5.94
CA ALA A 13 -1.30 15.86 -7.12
C ALA A 13 -2.29 14.70 -6.88
N TYR A 14 -2.76 14.45 -5.65
CA TYR A 14 -3.83 13.45 -5.40
C TYR A 14 -5.13 14.02 -4.82
N ALA A 15 -5.22 15.35 -4.72
CA ALA A 15 -6.42 16.07 -4.29
C ALA A 15 -7.27 16.62 -5.47
N ARG A 16 -7.02 16.19 -6.71
CA ARG A 16 -7.89 16.54 -7.85
C ARG A 16 -8.14 15.35 -8.77
N ARG A 17 -9.22 14.64 -8.46
CA ARG A 17 -10.26 14.31 -9.44
C ARG A 17 -11.51 13.94 -8.66
N ASP A 18 -12.20 14.98 -8.21
CA ASP A 18 -13.59 14.92 -7.81
C ASP A 18 -14.43 14.63 -9.06
N GLY A 19 -14.42 13.36 -9.47
CA GLY A 19 -15.42 12.77 -10.34
C GLY A 19 -16.17 11.76 -9.49
N ALA A 20 -17.38 12.10 -9.07
CA ALA A 20 -18.23 11.26 -8.24
C ALA A 20 -18.27 9.80 -8.75
N GLY A 21 -17.74 8.86 -7.96
CA GLY A 21 -17.79 7.44 -8.35
C GLY A 21 -17.17 6.50 -7.33
N GLY A 22 -17.98 5.96 -6.41
CA GLY A 22 -17.83 4.64 -5.76
C GLY A 22 -16.60 4.25 -4.92
N ARG A 23 -15.41 4.81 -5.18
CA ARG A 23 -14.09 4.24 -4.82
C ARG A 23 -13.79 4.17 -3.31
N TYR A 24 -14.49 4.92 -2.46
CA TYR A 24 -14.28 4.90 -1.00
C TYR A 24 -15.56 4.62 -0.20
N ARG A 25 -16.60 4.05 -0.82
CA ARG A 25 -17.93 3.89 -0.21
C ARG A 25 -17.89 3.12 1.12
N LEU A 26 -17.17 1.99 1.16
CA LEU A 26 -17.07 1.17 2.37
C LEU A 26 -16.29 1.88 3.49
N ALA A 27 -15.16 2.50 3.16
CA ALA A 27 -14.35 3.21 4.17
C ALA A 27 -15.10 4.39 4.79
N ARG A 28 -15.89 5.11 3.99
CA ARG A 28 -16.80 6.16 4.48
C ARG A 28 -17.87 5.61 5.43
N GLN A 29 -18.41 4.42 5.14
CA GLN A 29 -19.37 3.74 6.01
C GLN A 29 -18.75 3.30 7.35
N CYS A 30 -17.43 3.06 7.37
CA CYS A 30 -16.66 2.77 8.57
C CYS A 30 -16.21 4.03 9.34
N GLY A 31 -16.69 5.23 8.98
CA GLY A 31 -16.32 6.48 9.68
C GLY A 31 -14.93 7.02 9.32
N LEU A 32 -14.36 6.60 8.19
CA LEU A 32 -13.06 7.06 7.69
C LEU A 32 -13.29 7.95 6.45
N PRO A 33 -13.59 9.25 6.60
CA PRO A 33 -13.97 10.13 5.50
C PRO A 33 -12.86 10.32 4.44
N GLY A 34 -11.59 10.13 4.81
CA GLY A 34 -10.42 10.06 3.90
C GLY A 34 -9.89 8.64 3.65
N GLY A 35 -10.63 7.62 4.07
CA GLY A 35 -10.20 6.22 4.08
C GLY A 35 -9.15 5.90 5.17
N ALA A 36 -8.58 4.70 5.13
CA ALA A 36 -7.63 4.22 6.15
C ALA A 36 -6.19 4.76 5.98
N GLY A 37 -6.05 5.92 5.31
CA GLY A 37 -4.81 6.50 4.81
C GLY A 37 -4.84 6.59 3.27
N GLU A 38 -4.75 7.81 2.73
CA GLU A 38 -4.86 8.06 1.28
C GLU A 38 -3.82 7.28 0.47
N VAL A 39 -2.57 7.28 0.95
CA VAL A 39 -1.45 6.55 0.36
C VAL A 39 -1.72 5.03 0.32
N ASN A 40 -2.21 4.45 1.41
CA ASN A 40 -2.50 3.03 1.45
C ASN A 40 -3.65 2.65 0.53
N ASN A 41 -4.67 3.51 0.41
CA ASN A 41 -5.76 3.28 -0.54
C ASN A 41 -5.23 3.29 -1.97
N ALA A 42 -4.32 4.22 -2.32
CA ALA A 42 -3.70 4.25 -3.64
C ALA A 42 -2.96 2.94 -3.96
N LEU A 43 -2.16 2.42 -3.01
CA LEU A 43 -1.47 1.13 -3.17
C LEU A 43 -2.44 -0.06 -3.30
N ILE A 44 -3.52 -0.08 -2.53
CA ILE A 44 -4.57 -1.12 -2.63
C ILE A 44 -5.21 -1.09 -4.01
N TRP A 45 -5.56 0.09 -4.52
CA TRP A 45 -6.18 0.23 -5.83
C TRP A 45 -5.23 -0.14 -6.95
N ALA A 46 -3.97 0.32 -6.90
CA ALA A 46 -2.94 -0.07 -7.86
C ALA A 46 -2.77 -1.59 -7.92
N ALA A 47 -2.75 -2.26 -6.77
CA ALA A 47 -2.70 -3.72 -6.73
C ALA A 47 -3.91 -4.39 -7.40
N LEU A 48 -5.12 -3.91 -7.13
CA LEU A 48 -6.35 -4.47 -7.70
C LEU A 48 -6.42 -4.22 -9.22
N GLU A 49 -6.02 -3.03 -9.68
CA GLU A 49 -5.96 -2.67 -11.10
C GLU A 49 -4.90 -3.50 -11.84
N ALA A 50 -3.80 -3.86 -11.18
CA ALA A 50 -2.78 -4.79 -11.67
C ALA A 50 -3.20 -6.28 -11.58
N GLY A 51 -4.44 -6.58 -11.19
CA GLY A 51 -5.00 -7.93 -11.21
C GLY A 51 -4.80 -8.76 -9.95
N ALA A 52 -4.45 -8.14 -8.81
CA ALA A 52 -4.44 -8.83 -7.53
C ALA A 52 -5.82 -9.43 -7.20
N LEU A 53 -5.82 -10.62 -6.61
CA LEU A 53 -7.04 -11.29 -6.11
C LEU A 53 -7.69 -10.52 -4.96
N GLY A 54 -6.87 -9.79 -4.22
CA GLY A 54 -7.30 -8.95 -3.11
C GLY A 54 -6.09 -8.18 -2.56
N ALA A 55 -6.37 -7.06 -1.89
CA ALA A 55 -5.36 -6.29 -1.20
C ALA A 55 -5.90 -5.74 0.13
N LYS A 56 -5.03 -5.62 1.13
CA LYS A 56 -5.41 -5.26 2.49
C LYS A 56 -4.37 -4.36 3.14
N LEU A 57 -4.86 -3.27 3.72
CA LEU A 57 -4.11 -2.43 4.67
C LEU A 57 -3.86 -3.20 5.98
N THR A 58 -2.64 -3.11 6.49
CA THR A 58 -2.25 -3.52 7.84
C THR A 58 -1.45 -2.43 8.57
N GLY A 59 -1.57 -2.38 9.89
CA GLY A 59 -0.92 -1.37 10.77
C GLY A 59 -1.89 -0.51 11.56
N ALA A 60 -1.36 0.23 12.54
CA ALA A 60 -2.15 1.04 13.49
C ALA A 60 -2.31 2.52 13.09
N GLY A 61 -1.83 2.94 11.90
CA GLY A 61 -2.11 4.27 11.34
C GLY A 61 -1.00 5.33 11.50
N GLY A 62 0.19 4.97 12.02
CA GLY A 62 1.38 5.84 12.06
C GLY A 62 2.40 5.59 10.94
N GLY A 63 1.96 4.89 9.89
CA GLY A 63 2.78 4.09 8.96
C GLY A 63 2.15 2.70 8.84
N GLY A 64 2.28 2.07 7.67
CA GLY A 64 1.59 0.80 7.43
C GLY A 64 2.10 0.05 6.23
N SER A 65 1.65 -1.20 6.12
CA SER A 65 1.96 -2.06 4.98
C SER A 65 0.68 -2.39 4.23
N VAL A 66 0.82 -2.68 2.94
CA VAL A 66 -0.26 -3.25 2.13
C VAL A 66 0.18 -4.64 1.72
N PHE A 67 -0.68 -5.62 1.96
CA PHE A 67 -0.55 -6.95 1.37
C PHE A 67 -1.42 -7.02 0.13
N ALA A 68 -0.88 -7.56 -0.96
CA ALA A 68 -1.63 -7.85 -2.17
C ALA A 68 -1.37 -9.30 -2.57
N LEU A 69 -2.45 -10.01 -2.91
CA LEU A 69 -2.40 -11.41 -3.26
C LEU A 69 -2.34 -11.56 -4.78
N ALA A 70 -1.18 -11.96 -5.29
CA ALA A 70 -1.00 -12.26 -6.71
C ALA A 70 -1.52 -13.66 -7.07
N ARG A 71 -1.85 -13.87 -8.35
CA ARG A 71 -1.90 -15.22 -8.91
C ARG A 71 -0.47 -15.73 -9.13
N PRO A 72 -0.22 -17.05 -9.04
CA PRO A 72 1.08 -17.61 -9.37
C PRO A 72 1.53 -17.20 -10.78
N GLY A 73 2.75 -16.67 -10.90
CA GLY A 73 3.33 -16.18 -12.15
C GLY A 73 3.06 -14.71 -12.47
N CYS A 74 2.19 -14.03 -11.70
CA CYS A 74 1.88 -12.60 -11.86
C CYS A 74 2.52 -11.73 -10.78
N GLU A 75 3.43 -12.28 -9.95
CA GLU A 75 3.99 -11.56 -8.81
C GLU A 75 4.81 -10.35 -9.22
N GLU A 76 5.59 -10.46 -10.31
CA GLU A 76 6.48 -9.38 -10.76
C GLU A 76 5.69 -8.17 -11.25
N GLU A 77 4.64 -8.40 -12.04
CA GLU A 77 3.73 -7.33 -12.51
C GLU A 77 3.12 -6.56 -11.34
N LEU A 78 2.71 -7.30 -10.29
CA LEU A 78 2.15 -6.70 -9.09
C LEU A 78 3.19 -5.93 -8.27
N VAL A 79 4.41 -6.43 -8.19
CA VAL A 79 5.53 -5.74 -7.53
C VAL A 79 5.85 -4.43 -8.24
N GLU A 80 5.94 -4.44 -9.56
CA GLU A 80 6.23 -3.24 -10.35
C GLU A 80 5.11 -2.21 -10.28
N ALA A 81 3.83 -2.66 -10.31
CA ALA A 81 2.69 -1.76 -10.11
C ALA A 81 2.71 -1.08 -8.73
N LEU A 82 3.04 -1.83 -7.67
CA LEU A 82 3.14 -1.29 -6.32
C LEU A 82 4.33 -0.32 -6.16
N ARG A 83 5.47 -0.60 -6.81
CA ARG A 83 6.64 0.30 -6.83
C ARG A 83 6.32 1.60 -7.56
N ALA A 84 5.68 1.53 -8.72
CA ALA A 84 5.26 2.70 -9.48
C ALA A 84 4.29 3.57 -8.66
N ALA A 85 3.24 2.97 -8.09
CA ALA A 85 2.28 3.68 -7.24
C ALA A 85 2.93 4.30 -5.99
N ALA A 86 3.90 3.62 -5.37
CA ALA A 86 4.65 4.17 -4.24
C ALA A 86 5.51 5.37 -4.65
N SER A 87 6.19 5.30 -5.80
CA SER A 87 6.98 6.40 -6.34
C SER A 87 6.11 7.60 -6.71
N GLU A 88 4.97 7.38 -7.36
CA GLU A 88 4.00 8.42 -7.71
C GLU A 88 3.41 9.10 -6.46
N ALA A 89 3.25 8.35 -5.36
CA ALA A 89 2.82 8.87 -4.07
C ALA A 89 3.94 9.53 -3.25
N GLY A 90 5.17 9.63 -3.77
CA GLY A 90 6.31 10.25 -3.10
C GLY A 90 6.87 9.43 -1.93
N LEU A 91 6.66 8.11 -1.91
CA LEU A 91 7.15 7.23 -0.85
C LEU A 91 8.58 6.75 -1.12
N GLU A 92 9.55 7.65 -0.99
CA GLU A 92 10.97 7.39 -1.30
C GLU A 92 11.60 6.24 -0.50
N HIS A 93 11.03 5.93 0.67
CA HIS A 93 11.51 4.86 1.54
C HIS A 93 10.61 3.62 1.55
N ALA A 94 9.54 3.59 0.75
CA ALA A 94 8.75 2.38 0.59
C ALA A 94 9.61 1.24 0.04
N ARG A 95 9.25 0.03 0.44
CA ARG A 95 9.88 -1.21 -0.02
C ARG A 95 8.77 -2.17 -0.38
N VAL A 96 8.94 -2.85 -1.50
CA VAL A 96 8.01 -3.87 -1.98
C VAL A 96 8.76 -5.18 -2.01
N TRP A 97 8.25 -6.15 -1.28
CA TRP A 97 8.81 -7.49 -1.19
C TRP A 97 7.80 -8.51 -1.68
N ARG A 98 8.32 -9.57 -2.32
CA ARG A 98 7.55 -10.77 -2.62
C ARG A 98 7.68 -11.74 -1.45
N ALA A 99 6.62 -11.84 -0.66
CA ALA A 99 6.52 -12.83 0.40
C ALA A 99 5.91 -14.12 -0.15
N HIS A 100 6.43 -15.27 0.30
CA HIS A 100 5.84 -16.58 0.05
C HIS A 100 5.23 -17.13 1.32
N VAL A 101 4.10 -17.82 1.17
CA VAL A 101 3.52 -18.64 2.23
C VAL A 101 4.14 -20.02 2.11
N ASP A 102 4.97 -20.36 3.09
CA ASP A 102 5.47 -21.73 3.25
C ASP A 102 4.37 -22.62 3.86
N ARG A 103 4.22 -23.85 3.35
CA ARG A 103 3.19 -24.78 3.83
C ARG A 103 3.59 -25.50 5.10
N ASP A 104 4.88 -25.73 5.27
CA ASP A 104 5.47 -26.47 6.38
C ASP A 104 5.87 -25.52 7.52
N GLY A 105 5.81 -24.21 7.26
CA GLY A 105 6.06 -23.16 8.24
C GLY A 105 7.55 -23.01 8.55
N LEU A 106 7.88 -22.46 9.72
CA LEU A 106 9.27 -22.28 10.15
C LEU A 106 9.86 -23.64 10.58
N GLN A 107 10.88 -24.10 9.86
CA GLN A 107 11.69 -25.26 10.24
C GLN A 107 12.97 -24.76 10.93
N THR A 108 13.27 -25.31 12.11
CA THR A 108 14.50 -25.01 12.85
C THR A 108 15.31 -26.28 13.02
N GLU A 109 16.58 -26.26 12.60
CA GLU A 109 17.52 -27.32 12.95
C GLU A 109 17.98 -27.08 14.39
N THR A 110 17.75 -28.07 15.26
CA THR A 110 18.37 -28.06 16.59
C THR A 110 19.78 -28.61 16.40
N ALA A 111 20.80 -27.79 16.64
CA ALA A 111 22.17 -28.29 16.69
C ALA A 111 22.34 -29.14 17.95
N ASP A 112 22.65 -30.43 17.77
CA ASP A 112 23.03 -31.37 18.83
C ASP A 112 24.42 -31.06 19.41
#